data_AF-A0A2D9CGH6-F1
#
_entry.id   AF-A0A2D9CGH6-F1
#
_cell.length_a   1.000
_cell.length_b   1.000
_cell.length_c   1.000
_cell.angle_alpha   90.00
_cell.angle_beta   90.00
_cell.angle_gamma   90.00
#
_symmetry.space_group_name_H-M   'P 1'
#
loop_
_entity.id
_entity.type
_entity.pdbx_description
1 polymer ?
#
loop_
_entity_poly.entity_id
_entity_poly.type
_entity_poly.pdbx_seq_one_letter_code
_entity_poly.pdbx_strand_id
1 'polypeptide(L)'
;MKIIELVLDENHEDTGIEAISIVENPAIEEDFIALKSDEIKLAEISKEKKLLMGALLVPNKPIYRQTGEDEYYIYFSKNTIEKASQLYLKNGNQNNSTLEHQHQLSGLTLVESWIVEDDVKDKSRLYNMNVPIGTWMGTVKVNNDEVWNEYIKTNKVKGFSIEGYFADKMERPKESIEEKMEVEANKLLESIKNIISEN
;
A
#
# COMPACT_ATOMS: atom_id res chain seq x y z
N MET A 1 -23.89 12.34 1.78
CA MET A 1 -22.59 11.70 2.05
C MET A 1 -21.70 11.88 0.82
N LYS A 2 -20.52 12.49 0.97
CA LYS A 2 -19.57 12.74 -0.13
C LYS A 2 -18.83 11.45 -0.45
N ILE A 3 -18.69 11.10 -1.73
CA ILE A 3 -17.86 9.98 -2.20
C ILE A 3 -16.79 10.56 -3.12
N ILE A 4 -15.53 10.25 -2.83
CA ILE A 4 -14.36 10.87 -3.43
C ILE A 4 -13.50 9.79 -4.09
N GLU A 5 -13.11 10.01 -5.34
CA GLU A 5 -12.05 9.20 -5.95
C GLU A 5 -10.70 9.76 -5.51
N LEU A 6 -9.85 8.93 -4.91
CA LEU A 6 -8.45 9.26 -4.72
C LEU A 6 -7.68 8.91 -6.00
N VAL A 7 -6.81 9.82 -6.43
CA VAL A 7 -6.02 9.71 -7.66
C VAL A 7 -4.56 10.04 -7.41
N LEU A 8 -3.68 9.61 -8.31
CA LEU A 8 -2.26 9.95 -8.30
C LEU A 8 -2.05 11.19 -9.16
N ASP A 9 -1.32 12.18 -8.65
CA ASP A 9 -0.89 13.32 -9.46
C ASP A 9 0.56 13.07 -9.90
N GLU A 10 0.72 12.52 -11.11
CA GLU A 10 2.02 12.16 -11.68
C GLU A 10 2.97 13.36 -11.83
N ASN A 11 2.50 14.61 -11.67
CA ASN A 11 3.34 15.81 -11.69
C ASN A 11 3.93 16.17 -10.31
N HIS A 12 3.47 15.51 -9.23
CA HIS A 12 3.99 15.67 -7.88
C HIS A 12 4.77 14.41 -7.49
N GLU A 13 6.09 14.59 -7.27
CA GLU A 13 7.01 13.50 -6.90
C GLU A 13 6.61 12.77 -5.60
N ASP A 14 5.85 13.45 -4.73
CA ASP A 14 5.42 12.94 -3.43
C ASP A 14 4.11 12.11 -3.49
N THR A 15 3.51 11.90 -4.67
CA THR A 15 2.28 11.09 -4.77
C THR A 15 2.57 9.63 -5.10
N GLY A 16 1.91 8.72 -4.38
CA GLY A 16 2.16 7.29 -4.54
C GLY A 16 1.99 6.51 -3.26
N ILE A 17 2.11 5.19 -3.40
CA ILE A 17 2.14 4.26 -2.28
C ILE A 17 3.59 4.16 -1.82
N GLU A 18 3.80 4.31 -0.52
CA GLU A 18 5.11 4.29 0.12
C GLU A 18 5.39 2.95 0.81
N ALA A 19 4.36 2.32 1.37
CA ALA A 19 4.49 1.07 2.10
C ALA A 19 3.24 0.19 2.02
N ILE A 20 3.45 -1.12 2.23
CA ILE A 20 2.38 -2.10 2.45
C ILE A 20 2.37 -2.47 3.93
N SER A 21 1.26 -2.22 4.61
CA SER A 21 1.05 -2.62 5.99
C SER A 21 0.44 -4.01 6.09
N ILE A 22 0.85 -4.78 7.10
CA ILE A 22 0.07 -5.94 7.57
C ILE A 22 -0.78 -5.49 8.76
N VAL A 23 -2.07 -5.82 8.71
CA VAL A 23 -3.07 -5.30 9.66
C VAL A 23 -4.03 -6.39 10.11
N GLU A 24 -4.61 -6.26 11.31
CA GLU A 24 -5.67 -7.12 11.82
C GLU A 24 -6.96 -6.96 11.03
N ASN A 25 -7.32 -5.71 10.71
CA ASN A 25 -8.59 -5.34 10.09
C ASN A 25 -8.32 -4.57 8.79
N PRO A 26 -8.15 -5.24 7.64
CA PRO A 26 -7.87 -4.58 6.37
C PRO A 26 -9.03 -3.67 5.96
N ALA A 27 -8.71 -2.44 5.53
CA ALA A 27 -9.72 -1.48 5.09
C ALA A 27 -10.52 -1.95 3.85
N ILE A 28 -9.93 -2.85 3.07
CA ILE A 28 -10.58 -3.51 1.93
C ILE A 28 -11.36 -4.77 2.34
N GLU A 29 -11.39 -5.14 3.62
CA GLU A 29 -12.07 -6.31 4.19
C GLU A 29 -11.76 -7.64 3.47
N GLU A 30 -10.53 -7.75 2.96
CA GLU A 30 -10.01 -8.96 2.32
C GLU A 30 -8.79 -9.43 3.10
N ASP A 31 -8.87 -10.64 3.64
CA ASP A 31 -7.74 -11.28 4.32
C ASP A 31 -6.73 -11.81 3.28
N PHE A 32 -5.44 -11.72 3.59
CA PHE A 32 -4.41 -12.47 2.88
C PHE A 32 -4.43 -13.93 3.31
N ILE A 33 -3.79 -14.77 2.52
CA ILE A 33 -3.54 -16.18 2.83
C ILE A 33 -2.04 -16.43 3.01
N ALA A 34 -1.69 -17.20 4.04
CA ALA A 34 -0.33 -17.69 4.21
C ALA A 34 -0.14 -18.98 3.39
N LEU A 35 0.73 -18.94 2.37
CA LEU A 35 0.99 -20.10 1.52
C LEU A 35 1.84 -21.14 2.26
N LYS A 36 1.35 -22.37 2.30
CA LYS A 36 2.09 -23.51 2.87
C LYS A 36 3.07 -24.08 1.84
N SER A 37 4.11 -24.76 2.30
CA SER A 37 4.96 -25.55 1.39
C SER A 37 4.11 -26.65 0.77
N ASP A 38 4.13 -26.79 -0.55
CA ASP A 38 3.52 -27.93 -1.21
C ASP A 38 4.23 -29.20 -0.72
N GLU A 39 3.48 -30.29 -0.53
CA GLU A 39 4.03 -31.61 -0.23
C GLU A 39 4.92 -32.11 -1.39
N ILE A 40 6.18 -31.70 -1.41
CA ILE A 40 7.21 -32.36 -2.21
C ILE A 40 7.89 -33.35 -1.27
N LYS A 41 7.51 -34.63 -1.41
CA LYS A 41 8.18 -35.79 -0.79
C LYS A 41 9.60 -35.93 -1.34
N LEU A 42 10.53 -35.11 -0.87
CA LEU A 42 11.97 -35.35 -0.96
C LEU A 42 12.61 -34.93 0.36
N ALA A 43 13.58 -35.72 0.81
CA ALA A 43 14.07 -35.85 2.17
C ALA A 43 14.89 -34.65 2.73
N GLU A 44 14.50 -33.41 2.48
CA GLU A 44 15.11 -32.22 3.07
C GLU A 44 14.06 -31.29 3.66
N ILE A 45 14.03 -31.23 5.00
CA ILE A 45 13.59 -30.12 5.85
C ILE A 45 12.40 -29.31 5.28
N SER A 46 11.19 -29.61 5.74
CA SER A 46 9.96 -28.82 5.57
C SER A 46 10.17 -27.33 5.86
N LYS A 47 10.60 -26.55 4.86
CA LYS A 47 10.72 -25.10 4.96
C LYS A 47 9.39 -24.48 4.58
N GLU A 48 8.67 -23.94 5.58
CA GLU A 48 7.50 -23.09 5.34
C GLU A 48 7.86 -21.99 4.33
N LYS A 49 7.02 -21.77 3.31
CA LYS A 49 7.32 -20.82 2.22
C LYS A 49 7.42 -19.38 2.71
N LYS A 50 6.82 -19.03 3.85
CA LYS A 50 6.76 -17.65 4.40
C LYS A 50 6.30 -16.61 3.37
N LEU A 51 5.24 -16.95 2.64
CA LEU A 51 4.62 -16.10 1.62
C LEU A 51 3.20 -15.76 2.06
N LEU A 52 2.84 -14.48 2.00
CA LEU A 52 1.49 -13.98 2.20
C LEU A 52 0.94 -13.48 0.86
N MET A 53 -0.18 -14.02 0.39
CA MET A 53 -0.83 -13.60 -0.85
C MET A 53 -2.16 -12.95 -0.54
N GLY A 54 -2.44 -11.78 -1.12
CA GLY A 54 -3.63 -11.00 -0.77
C GLY A 54 -3.94 -9.92 -1.78
N ALA A 55 -5.15 -9.37 -1.69
CA ALA A 55 -5.49 -8.12 -2.34
C ALA A 55 -4.81 -6.98 -1.58
N LEU A 56 -4.22 -6.03 -2.30
CA LEU A 56 -3.66 -4.79 -1.75
C LEU A 56 -4.65 -3.64 -1.91
N LEU A 57 -5.35 -3.60 -3.05
CA LEU A 57 -6.40 -2.65 -3.36
C LEU A 57 -7.50 -3.28 -4.20
N VAL A 58 -8.75 -2.96 -3.87
CA VAL A 58 -9.95 -3.46 -4.57
C VAL A 58 -10.68 -2.30 -5.23
N PRO A 59 -10.98 -2.37 -6.54
CA PRO A 59 -11.59 -1.27 -7.28
C PRO A 59 -12.99 -0.94 -6.79
N ASN A 60 -13.29 0.36 -6.74
CA ASN A 60 -14.58 0.94 -6.38
C ASN A 60 -15.12 0.52 -5.00
N LYS A 61 -14.29 -0.08 -4.14
CA LYS A 61 -14.67 -0.38 -2.76
C LYS A 61 -14.73 0.95 -1.98
N PRO A 62 -15.90 1.34 -1.44
CA PRO A 62 -16.00 2.54 -0.61
C PRO A 62 -15.29 2.31 0.70
N ILE A 63 -14.41 3.22 1.08
CA ILE A 63 -13.68 3.20 2.35
C ILE A 63 -14.10 4.42 3.15
N TYR A 64 -14.62 4.20 4.35
CA TYR A 64 -15.05 5.26 5.24
C TYR A 64 -13.87 6.08 5.77
N ARG A 65 -14.04 7.40 5.83
CA ARG A 65 -13.10 8.36 6.40
C ARG A 65 -13.86 9.39 7.22
N GLN A 66 -13.24 9.79 8.32
CA GLN A 66 -13.74 10.85 9.18
C GLN A 66 -12.61 11.82 9.47
N THR A 67 -12.88 13.10 9.29
CA THR A 67 -11.94 14.18 9.60
C THR A 67 -12.68 15.23 10.43
N GLY A 68 -12.44 15.23 11.75
CA GLY A 68 -13.24 16.04 12.67
C GLY A 68 -14.70 15.60 12.67
N GLU A 69 -15.61 16.51 12.31
CA GLU A 69 -17.05 16.26 12.19
C GLU A 69 -17.48 15.81 10.78
N ASP A 70 -16.59 15.89 9.79
CA ASP A 70 -16.91 15.53 8.40
C ASP A 70 -16.72 14.03 8.15
N GLU A 71 -17.78 13.39 7.66
CA GLU A 71 -17.81 11.98 7.26
C GLU A 71 -17.94 11.84 5.74
N TYR A 72 -17.07 11.04 5.13
CA TYR A 72 -17.05 10.81 3.68
C TYR A 72 -16.51 9.42 3.34
N TYR A 73 -16.71 9.01 2.09
CA TYR A 73 -16.12 7.80 1.56
C TYR A 73 -15.08 8.15 0.50
N ILE A 74 -14.00 7.38 0.48
CA ILE A 74 -13.04 7.38 -0.61
C ILE A 74 -13.15 6.08 -1.41
N TYR A 75 -12.70 6.08 -2.66
CA TYR A 75 -12.51 4.86 -3.45
C TYR A 75 -11.37 5.03 -4.46
N PHE A 76 -10.93 3.91 -5.03
CA PHE A 76 -9.94 3.89 -6.11
C PHE A 76 -10.55 3.22 -7.35
N SER A 77 -10.43 3.84 -8.52
CA SER A 77 -10.80 3.19 -9.79
C SER A 77 -9.76 2.18 -10.23
N LYS A 78 -10.12 1.29 -11.17
CA LYS A 78 -9.18 0.31 -11.76
C LYS A 78 -7.92 0.98 -12.31
N ASN A 79 -8.09 2.12 -12.99
CA ASN A 79 -6.98 2.88 -13.57
C ASN A 79 -6.08 3.47 -12.48
N THR A 80 -6.65 4.02 -11.40
CA THR A 80 -5.85 4.50 -10.27
C THR A 80 -5.05 3.36 -9.63
N ILE A 81 -5.70 2.21 -9.42
CA ILE A 81 -5.06 1.03 -8.81
C ILE A 81 -3.90 0.53 -9.68
N GLU A 82 -4.11 0.40 -10.99
CA GLU A 82 -3.07 -0.01 -11.93
C GLU A 82 -1.86 0.93 -11.85
N LYS A 83 -2.10 2.25 -11.94
CA LYS A 83 -1.03 3.25 -11.83
C LYS A 83 -0.30 3.19 -10.50
N ALA A 84 -1.03 3.06 -9.40
CA ALA A 84 -0.47 2.97 -8.06
C ALA A 84 0.46 1.76 -7.91
N SER A 85 0.03 0.60 -8.43
CA SER A 85 0.82 -0.63 -8.40
C SER A 85 2.14 -0.50 -9.16
N GLN A 86 2.11 0.19 -10.31
CA GLN A 86 3.28 0.38 -11.16
C GLN A 86 4.24 1.39 -10.54
N LEU A 87 3.73 2.52 -10.02
CA LEU A 87 4.55 3.52 -9.33
C LEU A 87 5.22 2.97 -8.08
N TYR A 88 4.49 2.19 -7.26
CA TYR A 88 5.05 1.54 -6.07
C TYR A 88 6.31 0.71 -6.41
N LEU A 89 6.24 -0.10 -7.46
CA LEU A 89 7.39 -0.91 -7.92
C LEU A 89 8.48 -0.06 -8.58
N LYS A 90 8.10 0.92 -9.41
CA LYS A 90 9.05 1.83 -10.09
C LYS A 90 9.88 2.61 -9.08
N ASN A 91 9.28 3.00 -7.96
CA ASN A 91 9.93 3.78 -6.91
C ASN A 91 10.79 2.92 -5.97
N GLY A 92 10.83 1.60 -6.16
CA GLY A 92 11.63 0.70 -5.32
C GLY A 92 11.00 0.40 -3.95
N ASN A 93 9.72 0.71 -3.78
CA ASN A 93 9.04 0.62 -2.48
C ASN A 93 8.69 -0.81 -2.07
N GLN A 94 8.96 -1.83 -2.89
CA GLN A 94 8.59 -3.23 -2.62
C GLN A 94 9.12 -3.83 -1.31
N ASN A 95 10.11 -3.20 -0.66
CA ASN A 95 10.62 -3.62 0.66
C ASN A 95 10.07 -2.80 1.83
N ASN A 96 9.28 -1.76 1.54
CA ASN A 96 8.72 -0.88 2.55
C ASN A 96 7.44 -1.50 3.07
N SER A 97 7.45 -1.80 4.37
CA SER A 97 6.32 -2.40 5.04
C SER A 97 6.18 -1.87 6.46
N THR A 98 4.98 -1.96 6.99
CA THR A 98 4.66 -1.54 8.35
C THR A 98 3.74 -2.57 9.01
N LEU A 99 3.60 -2.45 10.32
CA LEU A 99 2.61 -3.13 11.14
C LEU A 99 1.62 -2.08 11.64
N GLU A 100 0.33 -2.29 11.37
CA GLU A 100 -0.78 -1.43 11.83
C GLU A 100 -0.59 0.06 11.52
N HIS A 101 0.07 0.40 10.40
CA HIS A 101 0.40 1.78 10.01
C HIS A 101 1.23 2.57 11.04
N GLN A 102 1.87 1.89 11.99
CA GLN A 102 2.55 2.53 13.13
C GLN A 102 4.03 2.18 13.21
N HIS A 103 4.38 0.93 12.92
CA HIS A 103 5.73 0.43 13.12
C HIS A 103 6.31 -0.04 11.81
N GLN A 104 7.41 0.58 11.38
CA GLN A 104 8.14 0.11 10.20
C GLN A 104 8.67 -1.30 10.44
N LEU A 105 8.47 -2.18 9.47
CA LEU A 105 8.95 -3.54 9.48
C LEU A 105 10.15 -3.69 8.55
N SER A 106 11.04 -4.62 8.90
CA SER A 106 12.12 -5.07 8.04
C SER A 106 11.93 -6.54 7.68
N GLY A 107 12.47 -6.94 6.52
CA GLY A 107 12.43 -8.33 6.07
C GLY A 107 11.11 -8.74 5.43
N LEU A 108 10.23 -7.82 5.02
CA LEU A 108 9.09 -8.13 4.16
C LEU A 108 9.34 -7.53 2.77
N THR A 109 9.08 -8.31 1.73
CA THR A 109 9.30 -7.91 0.33
C THR A 109 8.14 -8.36 -0.54
N LEU A 110 7.54 -7.45 -1.31
CA LEU A 110 6.61 -7.80 -2.39
C LEU A 110 7.39 -8.51 -3.51
N VAL A 111 7.12 -9.81 -3.69
CA VAL A 111 7.82 -10.67 -4.66
C VAL A 111 6.97 -11.02 -5.88
N GLU A 112 5.66 -10.82 -5.81
CA GLU A 112 4.75 -10.92 -6.94
C GLU A 112 3.75 -9.76 -6.86
N SER A 113 3.41 -9.18 -8.01
CA SER A 113 2.48 -8.06 -8.14
C SER A 113 1.76 -8.18 -9.48
N TRP A 114 0.43 -8.16 -9.47
CA TRP A 114 -0.36 -8.21 -10.71
C TRP A 114 -1.74 -7.55 -10.54
N ILE A 115 -2.32 -7.11 -11.66
CA ILE A 115 -3.70 -6.68 -11.75
C ILE A 115 -4.56 -7.86 -12.22
N VAL A 116 -5.70 -8.07 -11.57
CA VAL A 116 -6.66 -9.10 -11.99
C VAL A 116 -7.33 -8.65 -13.30
N GLU A 117 -7.11 -9.38 -14.39
CA GLU A 117 -7.65 -9.04 -15.72
C GLU A 117 -8.80 -9.94 -16.17
N ASP A 118 -8.95 -11.13 -15.58
CA ASP A 118 -9.97 -12.12 -15.92
C ASP A 118 -10.66 -12.61 -14.64
N ASP A 119 -11.98 -12.75 -14.64
CA ASP A 119 -12.76 -13.12 -13.46
C ASP A 119 -12.76 -14.63 -13.18
N VAL A 120 -12.34 -15.45 -14.14
CA VAL A 120 -12.35 -16.92 -14.04
C VAL A 120 -10.93 -17.50 -14.10
N LYS A 121 -10.06 -16.95 -14.95
CA LYS A 121 -8.73 -17.49 -15.26
C LYS A 121 -7.58 -16.78 -14.55
N ASP A 122 -7.86 -15.94 -13.56
CA ASP A 122 -6.83 -15.27 -12.77
C ASP A 122 -6.16 -16.21 -11.76
N LYS A 123 -4.87 -15.98 -11.49
CA LYS A 123 -4.07 -16.73 -10.52
C LYS A 123 -4.71 -16.79 -9.13
N SER A 124 -5.38 -15.72 -8.69
CA SER A 124 -6.09 -15.65 -7.40
C SER A 124 -7.14 -16.76 -7.22
N ARG A 125 -7.73 -17.26 -8.32
CA ARG A 125 -8.73 -18.33 -8.30
C ARG A 125 -8.17 -19.67 -7.87
N LEU A 126 -6.89 -19.93 -8.13
CA LEU A 126 -6.20 -21.14 -7.63
C LEU A 126 -6.17 -21.20 -6.10
N TYR A 127 -6.37 -20.06 -5.45
CA TYR A 127 -6.33 -19.89 -4.02
C TYR A 127 -7.69 -19.53 -3.41
N ASN A 128 -8.78 -19.71 -4.17
CA ASN A 128 -10.16 -19.37 -3.76
C ASN A 128 -10.37 -17.88 -3.41
N MET A 129 -9.50 -16.99 -3.89
CA MET A 129 -9.65 -15.55 -3.70
C MET A 129 -10.50 -14.97 -4.83
N ASN A 130 -11.77 -14.70 -4.57
CA ASN A 130 -12.75 -14.22 -5.54
C ASN A 130 -12.85 -12.69 -5.54
N VAL A 131 -11.79 -12.03 -6.00
CA VAL A 131 -11.71 -10.57 -6.13
C VAL A 131 -12.14 -10.06 -7.53
N PRO A 132 -12.63 -8.82 -7.65
CA PRO A 132 -13.07 -8.25 -8.93
C PRO A 132 -11.90 -7.91 -9.89
N ILE A 133 -12.20 -7.84 -11.19
CA ILE A 133 -11.26 -7.36 -12.21
C ILE A 133 -10.81 -5.94 -11.89
N GLY A 134 -9.50 -5.68 -11.94
CA GLY A 134 -8.86 -4.44 -11.57
C GLY A 134 -8.36 -4.38 -10.13
N THR A 135 -8.55 -5.45 -9.34
CA THR A 135 -7.89 -5.62 -8.04
C THR A 135 -6.39 -5.72 -8.24
N TRP A 136 -5.63 -4.99 -7.42
CA TRP A 136 -4.19 -5.19 -7.30
C TRP A 136 -3.92 -6.29 -6.29
N MET A 137 -3.37 -7.39 -6.79
CA MET A 137 -2.98 -8.55 -6.03
C MET A 137 -1.46 -8.59 -5.87
N GLY A 138 -1.01 -9.23 -4.80
CA GLY A 138 0.42 -9.42 -4.59
C GLY A 138 0.75 -10.47 -3.57
N THR A 139 2.01 -10.88 -3.61
CA THR A 139 2.58 -11.86 -2.70
C THR A 139 3.77 -11.24 -1.98
N VAL A 140 3.72 -11.19 -0.65
CA VAL A 140 4.79 -10.70 0.22
C VAL A 140 5.56 -11.86 0.80
N LYS A 141 6.88 -11.88 0.59
CA LYS A 141 7.83 -12.77 1.25
C LYS A 141 8.18 -12.20 2.62
N VAL A 142 8.05 -13.02 3.65
CA VAL A 142 8.35 -12.66 5.05
C VAL A 142 9.65 -13.36 5.48
N ASN A 143 10.75 -12.61 5.42
CA ASN A 143 12.07 -12.96 5.94
C ASN A 143 12.30 -12.35 7.33
N ASN A 144 11.23 -12.27 8.14
CA ASN A 144 11.28 -11.82 9.52
C ASN A 144 10.58 -12.86 10.40
N ASP A 145 11.36 -13.57 11.23
CA ASP A 145 10.88 -14.70 12.02
C ASP A 145 9.97 -14.27 13.17
N GLU A 146 10.20 -13.09 13.75
CA GLU A 146 9.34 -12.55 14.79
C GLU A 146 7.96 -12.20 14.21
N VAL A 147 7.91 -11.44 13.11
CA VAL A 147 6.66 -11.11 12.43
C VAL A 147 5.90 -12.38 12.03
N TRP A 148 6.61 -13.37 11.49
CA TRP A 148 6.01 -14.63 11.08
C TRP A 148 5.39 -15.38 12.27
N ASN A 149 6.16 -15.60 13.33
CA ASN A 149 5.72 -16.44 14.44
C ASN A 149 4.72 -15.72 15.36
N GLU A 150 4.94 -14.44 15.64
CA GLU A 150 4.19 -13.71 16.67
C GLU A 150 2.92 -13.04 16.17
N TYR A 151 2.83 -12.75 14.86
CA TYR A 151 1.70 -12.02 14.26
C TYR A 151 0.95 -12.85 13.22
N ILE A 152 1.67 -13.47 12.28
CA ILE A 152 1.05 -14.20 11.16
C ILE A 152 0.52 -15.56 11.64
N LYS A 153 1.35 -16.39 12.29
CA LYS A 153 0.93 -17.72 12.76
C LYS A 153 -0.11 -17.68 13.88
N THR A 154 -0.12 -16.60 14.65
CA THR A 154 -1.09 -16.33 15.72
C THR A 154 -2.35 -15.62 15.22
N ASN A 155 -2.41 -15.29 13.93
CA ASN A 155 -3.56 -14.62 13.29
C ASN A 155 -3.89 -13.25 13.89
N LYS A 156 -2.88 -12.53 14.43
CA LYS A 156 -3.04 -11.14 14.91
C LYS A 156 -3.16 -10.15 13.75
N VAL A 157 -2.57 -10.47 12.60
CA VAL A 157 -2.71 -9.72 11.35
C VAL A 157 -3.27 -10.64 10.28
N LYS A 158 -4.20 -10.13 9.49
CA LYS A 158 -5.03 -10.92 8.58
C LYS A 158 -5.03 -10.41 7.16
N GLY A 159 -4.77 -9.12 6.93
CA GLY A 159 -4.83 -8.53 5.60
C GLY A 159 -3.75 -7.51 5.33
N PHE A 160 -3.73 -7.05 4.08
CA PHE A 160 -2.87 -5.95 3.66
C PHE A 160 -3.62 -4.63 3.73
N SER A 161 -2.87 -3.55 3.93
CA SER A 161 -3.31 -2.18 3.77
C SER A 161 -2.21 -1.37 3.11
N ILE A 162 -2.56 -0.24 2.49
CA ILE A 162 -1.61 0.61 1.77
C ILE A 162 -1.42 1.95 2.49
N GLU A 163 -0.20 2.44 2.48
CA GLU A 163 0.16 3.78 2.96
C GLU A 163 0.72 4.60 1.82
N GLY A 164 0.30 5.86 1.74
CA GLY A 164 0.74 6.74 0.68
C GLY A 164 -0.10 8.01 0.58
N TYR A 165 0.38 8.92 -0.26
CA TYR A 165 -0.27 10.19 -0.53
C TYR A 165 -1.02 10.11 -1.86
N PHE A 166 -2.30 10.48 -1.81
CA PHE A 166 -3.18 10.55 -2.96
C PHE A 166 -3.91 11.89 -2.98
N ALA A 167 -4.12 12.44 -4.18
CA ALA A 167 -4.88 13.66 -4.37
C ALA A 167 -6.39 13.38 -4.46
N ASP A 168 -7.22 14.31 -3.98
CA ASP A 168 -8.66 14.32 -4.22
C ASP A 168 -8.94 14.83 -5.65
N LYS A 169 -9.69 14.07 -6.44
CA LYS A 169 -10.13 14.50 -7.78
C LYS A 169 -11.08 15.71 -7.77
N MET A 170 -11.75 15.98 -6.65
CA MET A 170 -12.70 17.10 -6.47
C MET A 170 -12.04 18.41 -5.99
N GLU A 171 -10.81 18.38 -5.46
CA GLU A 171 -10.08 19.59 -5.05
C GLU A 171 -8.90 19.88 -5.98
N ARG A 172 -9.19 20.64 -7.04
CA ARG A 172 -8.21 21.59 -7.56
C ARG A 172 -8.76 23.00 -7.49
N PRO A 173 -8.60 23.73 -6.38
CA PRO A 173 -8.31 25.14 -6.47
C PRO A 173 -6.91 25.27 -7.12
N LYS A 174 -6.83 25.98 -8.24
CA LYS A 174 -5.55 26.42 -8.84
C LYS A 174 -4.92 27.55 -7.99
N GLU A 175 -4.73 27.31 -6.70
CA GLU A 175 -3.97 28.22 -5.82
C GLU A 175 -2.70 27.48 -5.38
N SER A 176 -1.74 27.51 -6.31
CA SER A 176 -0.28 27.61 -6.10
C SER A 176 0.28 26.96 -4.82
N ILE A 177 0.35 25.63 -4.83
CA ILE A 177 1.34 24.89 -4.02
C ILE A 177 2.75 25.49 -4.24
N GLU A 178 3.03 25.97 -5.46
CA GLU A 178 4.23 26.74 -5.80
C GLU A 178 4.47 27.95 -4.87
N GLU A 179 3.44 28.74 -4.53
CA GLU A 179 3.62 29.93 -3.67
C GLU A 179 3.92 29.53 -2.22
N LYS A 180 3.32 28.45 -1.71
CA LYS A 180 3.60 27.99 -0.33
C LYS A 180 4.99 27.33 -0.22
N MET A 181 5.37 26.52 -1.20
CA MET A 181 6.69 25.88 -1.26
C MET A 181 7.80 26.91 -1.48
N GLU A 182 7.57 27.92 -2.33
CA GLU A 182 8.54 29.00 -2.56
C GLU A 182 8.73 29.87 -1.30
N VAL A 183 7.66 30.11 -0.53
CA VAL A 183 7.75 30.83 0.74
C VAL A 183 8.53 30.04 1.80
N GLU A 184 8.33 28.72 1.91
CA GLU A 184 9.08 27.89 2.85
C GLU A 184 10.55 27.71 2.44
N ALA A 185 10.82 27.49 1.15
CA ALA A 185 12.18 27.39 0.62
C ALA A 185 12.96 28.69 0.88
N ASN A 186 12.34 29.86 0.64
CA ASN A 186 12.97 31.15 0.89
C ASN A 186 13.28 31.39 2.38
N LYS A 187 12.38 30.99 3.29
CA LYS A 187 12.63 31.08 4.75
C LYS A 187 13.79 30.21 5.19
N LEU A 188 13.90 29.00 4.64
CA LEU A 188 15.01 28.09 4.94
C LEU A 188 16.34 28.67 4.42
N LEU A 189 16.31 29.27 3.23
CA LEU A 189 17.48 29.86 2.58
C LEU A 189 17.98 31.11 3.31
N GLU A 190 17.08 31.95 3.83
CA GLU A 190 17.45 33.06 4.73
C GLU A 190 18.06 32.56 6.04
N SER A 191 17.50 31.50 6.62
CA SER A 191 18.04 30.91 7.87
C SER A 191 19.47 30.41 7.67
N ILE A 192 19.76 29.77 6.53
CA ILE A 192 21.11 29.32 6.17
C ILE A 192 22.05 30.51 5.93
N LYS A 193 21.60 31.56 5.24
CA LYS A 193 22.42 32.77 5.01
C LYS A 193 22.83 33.43 6.32
N ASN A 194 21.90 33.55 7.27
CA ASN A 194 22.17 34.15 8.59
C ASN A 194 23.25 33.37 9.35
N ILE A 195 23.19 32.03 9.33
CA ILE A 195 24.20 31.16 9.95
C ILE A 195 25.59 31.34 9.31
N ILE A 196 25.64 31.52 7.99
CA ILE A 196 26.91 31.70 7.26
C ILE A 196 27.50 33.10 7.48
N SER A 197 26.66 34.13 7.68
CA SER A 197 27.11 35.51 7.91
C SER A 197 27.53 35.83 9.35
N GLU A 198 27.22 34.96 10.31
CA GLU A 198 27.62 35.10 11.72
C GLU A 198 28.95 34.39 12.08
N ASN A 199 29.65 33.83 11.09
CA ASN A 199 31.04 33.34 11.18
C ASN A 199 31.98 34.19 10.30
#